data_AF-A0A2N6VJG1-F1
#
_entry.id   AF-A0A2N6VJG1-F1
#
_cell.length_a   1.000
_cell.length_b   1.000
_cell.length_c   1.000
_cell.angle_alpha   90.00
_cell.angle_beta   90.00
_cell.angle_gamma   90.00
#
_symmetry.space_group_name_H-M   'P 1'
#
loop_
_entity.id
_entity.type
_entity.pdbx_description
1 polymer ?
#
loop_
_entity_poly.entity_id
_entity_poly.type
_entity_poly.pdbx_seq_one_letter_code
_entity_poly.pdbx_strand_id
1 'polypeptide(L)' 'DPTDACVAPVWSMEQALEDPQLKARGTYTEVDGVTQPRPAPRFSAHGRLDPRPC' A
#
# COMPACT_ATOMS: atom_id res chain seq x y z
N ASP A 1 1.11 15.84 -15.35
CA ASP A 1 -0.35 15.66 -15.30
C ASP A 1 -0.75 14.22 -15.55
N PRO A 2 -1.63 13.66 -14.73
CA PRO A 2 -2.29 12.40 -15.03
C PRO A 2 -3.17 12.60 -16.28
N THR A 3 -3.01 11.73 -17.26
CA THR A 3 -3.90 11.67 -18.42
C THR A 3 -4.90 10.52 -18.21
N ASP A 4 -6.04 10.55 -18.91
CA ASP A 4 -6.95 9.39 -18.96
C ASP A 4 -6.45 8.31 -19.94
N ALA A 5 -5.14 8.09 -19.94
CA ALA A 5 -4.52 7.00 -20.67
C ALA A 5 -4.19 5.89 -19.66
N CYS A 6 -4.40 4.64 -20.06
CA CYS A 6 -4.07 3.46 -19.26
C CYS A 6 -2.56 3.16 -19.27
N VAL A 7 -1.76 4.17 -18.95
CA VAL A 7 -0.31 4.06 -18.83
C VAL A 7 0.10 4.29 -17.39
N ALA A 8 0.85 3.34 -16.86
CA ALA A 8 1.45 3.43 -15.55
C ALA A 8 2.92 3.01 -15.67
N PRO A 9 3.78 3.56 -14.83
CA PRO A 9 5.17 3.18 -14.84
C PRO A 9 5.40 1.83 -14.14
N VAL A 10 6.53 1.19 -14.43
CA VAL A 10 6.93 -0.09 -13.82
C VAL A 10 7.86 0.19 -12.65
N TRP A 11 7.34 0.02 -11.43
CA TRP A 11 8.07 0.29 -10.18
C TRP A 11 8.84 -0.92 -9.67
N SER A 12 10.02 -0.65 -9.10
CA SER A 12 10.64 -1.57 -8.13
C SER A 12 9.80 -1.64 -6.85
N MET A 13 10.11 -2.60 -5.98
CA MET A 13 9.42 -2.73 -4.69
C MET A 13 9.60 -1.47 -3.83
N GLU A 14 10.80 -0.89 -3.81
CA GLU A 14 11.11 0.34 -3.07
C GLU A 14 10.38 1.55 -3.66
N GLN A 15 10.31 1.65 -4.99
CA GLN A 15 9.58 2.74 -5.65
C GLN A 15 8.08 2.67 -5.39
N ALA A 16 7.51 1.46 -5.29
CA ALA A 16 6.11 1.28 -4.96
C ALA A 16 5.76 1.77 -3.54
N LEU A 17 6.70 1.73 -2.58
CA LEU A 17 6.49 2.30 -1.24
C LEU A 17 6.28 3.81 -1.27
N GLU A 18 6.90 4.48 -2.25
CA GLU A 18 6.89 5.92 -2.42
C GLU A 18 5.77 6.42 -3.34
N ASP A 19 5.04 5.51 -4.01
CA ASP A 19 3.95 5.87 -4.91
C ASP A 19 2.83 6.66 -4.21
N PRO A 20 2.41 7.82 -4.74
CA PRO A 20 1.42 8.68 -4.09
C PRO A 20 0.09 7.97 -3.78
N GLN A 21 -0.37 7.09 -4.67
CA GLN A 21 -1.65 6.41 -4.50
C GLN A 21 -1.54 5.30 -3.45
N LEU A 22 -0.43 4.56 -3.45
CA LEU A 22 -0.18 3.51 -2.46
C LEU A 22 0.03 4.11 -1.05
N LYS A 23 0.69 5.27 -0.94
CA LYS A 23 0.80 6.04 0.31
C LYS A 23 -0.52 6.60 0.80
N ALA A 24 -1.29 7.27 -0.07
CA ALA A 24 -2.59 7.86 0.29
C ALA A 24 -3.57 6.79 0.78
N ARG A 25 -3.53 5.61 0.16
CA ARG A 25 -4.31 4.47 0.64
C ARG A 25 -3.69 3.88 1.89
N GLY A 26 -2.38 3.96 2.09
CA GLY A 26 -1.69 3.21 3.11
C GLY A 26 -1.77 1.73 2.79
N THR A 27 -1.26 1.34 1.63
CA THR A 27 -1.21 -0.06 1.19
C THR A 27 -0.15 -0.83 1.97
N TYR A 28 0.97 -0.19 2.29
CA TYR A 28 2.03 -0.79 3.10
C TYR A 28 1.97 -0.30 4.55
N THR A 29 2.61 -1.04 5.44
CA THR A 29 2.87 -0.72 6.85
C THR A 29 4.19 -1.34 7.28
N GLU A 30 4.80 -0.77 8.30
CA GLU A 30 5.96 -1.37 8.97
C GLU A 30 5.47 -2.20 10.17
N VAL A 31 6.00 -3.42 10.32
CA VAL A 31 5.81 -4.28 11.49
C VAL A 31 7.18 -4.85 11.84
N ASP A 32 7.64 -4.63 13.08
CA ASP A 32 8.96 -5.06 13.58
C ASP A 32 10.13 -4.72 12.64
N GLY A 33 10.13 -3.49 12.10
CA GLY A 33 11.18 -3.01 11.20
C GLY A 33 11.10 -3.56 9.77
N VAL A 34 10.07 -4.35 9.44
CA VAL A 34 9.85 -4.90 8.10
C VAL A 34 8.64 -4.23 7.45
N THR A 35 8.87 -3.61 6.30
CA THR A 35 7.79 -3.05 5.48
C THR A 35 7.07 -4.16 4.71
N GLN A 36 5.76 -4.26 4.91
CA GLN A 36 4.92 -5.27 4.28
C GLN A 36 3.54 -4.71 3.87
N PRO A 37 2.85 -5.37 2.93
CA PRO A 37 1.48 -5.00 2.57
C PRO A 37 0.52 -5.19 3.76
N ARG A 38 -0.44 -4.29 3.89
CA ARG A 38 -1.58 -4.49 4.79
C ARG A 38 -2.60 -5.46 4.20
N PRO A 39 -3.38 -6.16 5.04
CA PRO A 39 -4.48 -7.01 4.59
C PRO A 39 -5.46 -6.27 3.66
N ALA A 40 -5.94 -6.98 2.64
CA ALA A 40 -6.95 -6.53 1.70
C ALA A 40 -8.02 -7.63 1.52
N PRO A 41 -9.31 -7.28 1.28
CA PRO A 41 -9.84 -5.92 1.11
C PRO A 41 -10.04 -5.17 2.45
N ARG A 42 -10.42 -3.89 2.39
CA ARG A 42 -10.83 -3.11 3.57
C ARG A 42 -12.33 -3.22 3.74
N PHE A 43 -12.77 -3.59 4.94
CA PHE A 43 -14.18 -3.65 5.29
C PHE A 43 -14.58 -2.42 6.10
N SER A 44 -15.75 -1.84 5.83
CA SER A 44 -16.22 -0.62 6.51
C SER A 44 -16.67 -0.87 7.95
N ALA A 45 -17.18 -2.06 8.24
CA ALA A 45 -17.66 -2.45 9.57
C ALA A 45 -16.57 -3.05 10.46
N HIS A 46 -15.34 -3.15 9.97
CA HIS A 46 -14.20 -3.67 10.72
C HIS A 46 -13.07 -2.63 10.73
N GLY A 47 -12.40 -2.49 11.88
CA GLY A 47 -11.23 -1.62 11.97
C GLY A 47 -10.11 -2.05 11.01
N ARG A 48 -9.10 -1.20 10.86
CA ARG A 48 -7.87 -1.57 10.15
C ARG A 48 -7.21 -2.76 10.86
N LEU A 49 -7.04 -3.86 10.14
CA LEU A 49 -6.29 -5.02 10.61
C LEU A 49 -4.81 -4.74 10.37
N ASP A 50 -4.06 -4.42 11.42
CA ASP A 50 -2.61 -4.38 11.33
C ASP A 50 -2.04 -5.79 11.51
N PRO A 51 -1.06 -6.21 10.68
CA PRO A 51 -0.43 -7.51 10.86
C PRO A 51 0.25 -7.56 12.22
N ARG A 52 0.09 -8.68 12.93
CA ARG A 52 0.83 -8.95 14.15
C ARG A 52 2.10 -9.74 13.83
N PRO A 53 3.15 -9.60 14.67
CA PRO A 53 4.31 -10.49 14.61
C PRO A 53 3.86 -11.95 14.75
N CYS A 54 4.61 -12.88 14.15
CA CYS A 54 4.37 -14.31 14.28
C CYS A 54 4.50 -14.80 15.73
#